data_AF-A0A2D7I2B0-F1
#
_entry.id   AF-A0A2D7I2B0-F1
#
_cell.length_a   1.000
_cell.length_b   1.000
_cell.length_c   1.000
_cell.angle_alpha   90.00
_cell.angle_beta   90.00
_cell.angle_gamma   90.00
#
_symmetry.space_group_name_H-M   'P 1'
#
loop_
_entity.id
_entity.type
_entity.pdbx_description
1 polymer ?
#
loop_
_entity_poly.entity_id
_entity_poly.type
_entity_poly.pdbx_seq_one_letter_code
_entity_poly.pdbx_strand_id
1 'polypeptide(L)'
;MASPPDRVVKGRLPDRFGDWSSALENRENETKSEAYESGGDPKAAGQAKNSAASSLPSGPEGPRRDLAVWVATAGGVGFGPWAPGTWGALLAVLLFVAGLDRMGLPLYILFLLGTSGLGIWASSAAERYFGHHDDGRIVIDEVVGQWIALLPLVVVHGLPLGTVRVPALGTLDSFEIDFFWGLVVTAFVAFRWFDIRKPGLVKWAEERFERGAGVMADDLVAGAFAALVVMAPSYLILATRLREMVKDSMLVMSDWAALSGNWFA
;
A
#
# COMPACT_ATOMS: atom_id res chain seq x y z
N MET A 1 18.23 27.92 47.19
CA MET A 1 18.36 27.94 45.71
C MET A 1 18.68 26.52 45.29
N ALA A 2 17.69 25.78 44.81
CA ALA A 2 17.88 24.42 44.29
C ALA A 2 18.09 24.53 42.78
N SER A 3 19.20 24.00 42.29
CA SER A 3 19.47 23.84 40.85
C SER A 3 18.49 22.82 40.26
N PRO A 4 18.00 22.99 39.01
CA PRO A 4 17.18 22.00 38.34
C PRO A 4 18.04 20.81 37.89
N PRO A 5 17.54 19.56 37.93
CA PRO A 5 18.24 18.43 37.34
C PRO A 5 18.11 18.46 35.82
N ASP A 6 19.28 18.52 35.18
CA ASP A 6 19.50 18.44 33.74
C ASP A 6 19.35 17.01 33.19
N ARG A 7 18.95 16.97 31.91
CA ARG A 7 19.14 15.91 30.89
C ARG A 7 18.29 14.64 30.99
N VAL A 8 17.20 14.68 30.21
CA VAL A 8 16.64 13.51 29.52
C VAL A 8 17.72 12.92 28.59
N VAL A 9 18.31 11.80 28.99
CA VAL A 9 19.17 10.99 28.12
C VAL A 9 18.26 10.30 27.09
N LYS A 10 18.18 10.87 25.88
CA LYS A 10 17.63 10.16 24.71
C LYS A 10 18.58 9.00 24.36
N GLY A 11 18.28 7.82 24.89
CA GLY A 11 18.91 6.58 24.45
C GLY A 11 18.60 6.33 22.97
N ARG A 12 19.63 6.26 22.13
CA ARG A 12 19.52 5.88 20.72
C ARG A 12 19.11 4.41 20.65
N LEU A 13 18.00 4.10 19.99
CA LEU A 13 17.55 2.72 19.78
C LEU A 13 18.46 2.02 18.77
N PRO A 14 18.77 0.72 18.96
CA PRO A 14 19.74 0.01 18.14
C PRO A 14 19.24 -0.23 16.70
N ASP A 15 20.17 -0.04 15.76
CA ASP A 15 19.92 0.11 14.32
C ASP A 15 19.70 -1.24 13.59
N ARG A 16 19.77 -2.39 14.28
CA ARG A 16 19.68 -3.72 13.67
C ARG A 16 18.94 -4.74 14.53
N PHE A 17 18.28 -5.68 13.85
CA PHE A 17 17.36 -6.70 14.37
C PHE A 17 17.95 -7.69 15.41
N GLY A 18 19.25 -7.66 15.72
CA GLY A 18 19.92 -8.64 16.58
C GLY A 18 20.32 -8.18 17.98
N ASP A 19 20.27 -6.87 18.28
CA ASP A 19 20.88 -6.30 19.50
C ASP A 19 19.86 -5.98 20.61
N TRP A 20 18.66 -6.55 20.50
CA TRP A 20 17.53 -6.21 21.38
C TRP A 20 17.58 -6.92 22.73
N SER A 21 18.09 -8.15 22.77
CA SER A 21 18.21 -8.92 24.02
C SER A 21 19.16 -8.23 25.00
N SER A 22 20.31 -7.78 24.49
CA SER A 22 21.35 -7.04 25.20
C SER A 22 20.87 -5.68 25.69
N ALA A 23 20.13 -4.94 24.85
CA ALA A 23 19.59 -3.63 25.22
C ALA A 23 18.50 -3.71 26.32
N LEU A 24 17.68 -4.76 26.31
CA LEU A 24 16.65 -4.99 27.33
C LEU A 24 17.26 -5.47 28.65
N GLU A 25 18.26 -6.37 28.58
CA GLU A 25 18.97 -6.88 29.75
C GLU A 25 19.76 -5.76 30.47
N ASN A 26 20.39 -4.86 29.73
CA ASN A 26 21.09 -3.69 30.30
C ASN A 26 20.13 -2.73 31.01
N ARG A 27 18.96 -2.44 30.43
CA ARG A 27 17.94 -1.59 31.09
C ARG A 27 17.38 -2.22 32.35
N GLU A 28 17.16 -3.53 32.35
CA GLU A 28 16.66 -4.23 33.54
C GLU A 28 17.66 -4.14 34.70
N ASN A 29 18.95 -4.25 34.39
CA ASN A 29 20.04 -4.13 35.35
C ASN A 29 20.23 -2.70 35.88
N GLU A 30 20.14 -1.68 35.02
CA GLU A 30 20.20 -0.26 35.42
C GLU A 30 19.04 0.08 36.39
N THR A 31 17.83 -0.35 36.07
CA THR A 31 16.63 -0.06 36.88
C THR A 31 16.68 -0.77 38.25
N LYS A 32 17.26 -1.98 38.31
CA LYS A 32 17.50 -2.68 39.59
C LYS A 32 18.53 -1.95 40.45
N SER A 33 19.53 -1.31 39.83
CA SER A 33 20.53 -0.52 40.55
C SER A 33 19.92 0.77 41.14
N GLU A 34 19.09 1.49 40.37
CA GLU A 34 18.41 2.71 40.82
C GLU A 34 17.40 2.45 41.96
N ALA A 35 16.73 1.30 41.93
CA ALA A 35 15.83 0.87 43.01
C ALA A 35 16.59 0.52 44.30
N TYR A 36 17.80 -0.06 44.18
CA TYR A 36 18.68 -0.33 45.32
C TYR A 36 19.26 0.96 45.93
N GLU A 37 19.63 1.93 45.10
CA GLU A 37 20.22 3.20 45.55
C GLU A 37 19.21 4.14 46.24
N SER A 38 17.92 4.05 45.88
CA SER A 38 16.84 4.87 46.47
C SER A 38 16.24 4.31 47.77
N GLY A 39 16.72 3.16 48.25
CA GLY A 39 16.24 2.53 49.49
C GLY A 39 14.80 2.01 49.45
N GLY A 40 14.20 1.93 48.26
CA GLY A 40 12.85 1.39 48.05
C GLY A 40 12.86 -0.14 47.97
N ASP A 41 11.77 -0.79 48.40
CA ASP A 41 11.61 -2.23 48.23
C ASP A 41 11.55 -2.59 46.73
N PRO A 42 12.54 -3.31 46.17
CA PRO A 42 12.60 -3.67 44.76
C PRO A 42 11.38 -4.49 44.32
N LYS A 43 10.77 -5.25 45.24
CA LYS A 43 9.59 -6.08 44.94
C LYS A 43 8.32 -5.25 44.79
N ALA A 44 8.18 -4.17 45.56
CA ALA A 44 7.04 -3.26 45.48
C ALA A 44 7.08 -2.41 44.20
N ALA A 45 8.27 -1.95 43.80
CA ALA A 45 8.47 -1.23 42.53
C ALA A 45 8.21 -2.13 41.31
N GLY A 46 8.62 -3.41 41.38
CA GLY A 46 8.31 -4.41 40.36
C GLY A 46 6.82 -4.76 40.27
N GLN A 47 6.13 -4.91 41.41
CA GLN A 47 4.69 -5.21 41.44
C GLN A 47 3.81 -4.05 40.99
N ALA A 48 4.16 -2.81 41.33
CA ALA A 48 3.43 -1.62 40.89
C ALA A 48 3.55 -1.41 39.37
N LYS A 49 4.72 -1.69 38.78
CA LYS A 49 4.92 -1.62 37.32
C LYS A 49 4.27 -2.79 36.59
N ASN A 50 4.27 -4.00 37.14
CA ASN A 50 3.58 -5.15 36.52
C ASN A 50 2.05 -4.95 36.48
N SER A 51 1.49 -4.30 37.50
CA SER A 51 0.08 -3.91 37.54
C SER A 51 -0.29 -2.81 36.52
N ALA A 52 0.66 -1.92 36.20
CA ALA A 52 0.47 -0.87 35.20
C ALA A 52 0.73 -1.37 33.77
N ALA A 53 1.72 -2.25 33.57
CA ALA A 53 2.01 -2.90 32.29
C ALA A 53 0.92 -3.90 31.88
N SER A 54 0.21 -4.51 32.85
CA SER A 54 -0.93 -5.40 32.58
C SER A 54 -2.21 -4.66 32.15
N SER A 55 -2.20 -3.33 32.07
CA SER A 55 -3.38 -2.53 31.65
C SER A 55 -3.40 -2.19 30.16
N LEU A 56 -2.33 -2.48 29.43
CA LEU A 56 -2.31 -2.43 27.97
C LEU A 56 -2.88 -3.74 27.42
N PRO A 57 -3.83 -3.72 26.46
CA PRO A 57 -4.39 -4.95 25.91
C PRO A 57 -3.26 -5.73 25.23
N SER A 58 -2.89 -6.85 25.84
CA SER A 58 -1.89 -7.79 25.33
C SER A 58 -2.32 -8.26 23.95
N GLY A 59 -1.75 -7.63 22.92
CA GLY A 59 -1.82 -8.14 21.56
C GLY A 59 -1.24 -9.56 21.52
N PRO A 60 -1.58 -10.36 20.51
CA PRO A 60 -1.10 -11.74 20.43
C PRO A 60 0.43 -11.76 20.46
N GLU A 61 1.03 -12.39 21.46
CA GLU A 61 2.46 -12.66 21.51
C GLU A 61 2.77 -13.93 20.69
N GLY A 62 3.79 -13.91 19.82
CA GLY A 62 4.22 -15.07 19.01
C GLY A 62 4.13 -14.91 17.47
N PRO A 63 4.25 -15.99 16.67
CA PRO A 63 4.44 -15.95 15.21
C PRO A 63 3.40 -15.16 14.39
N ARG A 64 2.19 -15.01 14.92
CA ARG A 64 1.13 -14.20 14.30
C ARG A 64 1.45 -12.71 14.30
N ARG A 65 2.17 -12.23 15.31
CA ARG A 65 2.64 -10.85 15.44
C ARG A 65 3.73 -10.55 14.42
N ASP A 66 4.67 -11.47 14.27
CA ASP A 66 5.76 -11.35 13.28
C ASP A 66 5.20 -11.31 11.86
N LEU A 67 4.22 -12.17 11.56
CA LEU A 67 3.51 -12.15 10.28
C LEU A 67 2.77 -10.83 10.06
N ALA A 68 2.06 -10.31 11.07
CA ALA A 68 1.35 -9.05 10.94
C ALA A 68 2.29 -7.88 10.66
N VAL A 69 3.43 -7.79 11.35
CA VAL A 69 4.44 -6.75 11.10
C VAL A 69 5.07 -6.93 9.71
N TRP A 70 5.33 -8.17 9.29
CA TRP A 70 5.85 -8.44 7.95
C TRP A 70 4.86 -7.98 6.87
N VAL A 71 3.56 -8.26 7.03
CA VAL A 71 2.52 -7.78 6.11
C VAL A 71 2.39 -6.26 6.16
N ALA A 72 2.31 -5.66 7.35
CA ALA A 72 2.14 -4.22 7.53
C ALA A 72 3.29 -3.42 6.92
N THR A 73 4.52 -3.94 6.99
CA THR A 73 5.72 -3.33 6.39
C THR A 73 5.92 -3.72 4.93
N ALA A 74 4.95 -4.38 4.29
CA ALA A 74 5.02 -4.91 2.93
C ALA A 74 6.28 -5.75 2.67
N GLY A 75 6.57 -6.69 3.57
CA GLY A 75 7.72 -7.58 3.51
C GLY A 75 9.05 -6.92 3.93
N GLY A 76 8.98 -5.82 4.69
CA GLY A 76 10.14 -5.05 5.15
C GLY A 76 10.47 -3.82 4.29
N VAL A 77 9.69 -3.55 3.25
CA VAL A 77 9.82 -2.34 2.41
C VAL A 77 9.59 -1.06 3.23
N GLY A 78 8.75 -1.12 4.26
CA GLY A 78 8.51 -0.03 5.21
C GLY A 78 9.74 0.42 6.01
N PHE A 79 10.87 -0.28 5.94
CA PHE A 79 12.15 0.18 6.53
C PHE A 79 13.01 1.00 5.55
N GLY A 80 12.45 1.43 4.42
CA GLY A 80 13.12 2.25 3.42
C GLY A 80 13.59 3.63 3.96
N PRO A 81 14.68 4.20 3.42
CA PRO A 81 15.48 5.24 4.09
C PRO A 81 14.92 6.67 4.13
N TRP A 82 14.04 7.10 3.21
CA TRP A 82 13.68 8.53 3.06
C TRP A 82 12.19 8.84 3.03
N ALA A 83 11.38 7.91 2.54
CA ALA A 83 9.93 7.96 2.55
C ALA A 83 9.46 6.52 2.42
N PRO A 84 9.35 5.76 3.53
CA PRO A 84 8.94 4.35 3.51
C PRO A 84 7.76 4.10 2.58
N GLY A 85 6.83 5.04 2.56
CA GLY A 85 5.67 4.92 1.74
C GLY A 85 5.75 5.15 0.26
N THR A 86 6.75 5.93 -0.16
CA THR A 86 7.14 5.95 -1.57
C THR A 86 7.64 4.57 -1.98
N TRP A 87 8.37 3.87 -1.11
CA TRP A 87 8.82 2.50 -1.39
C TRP A 87 7.65 1.51 -1.42
N GLY A 88 6.67 1.67 -0.54
CA GLY A 88 5.41 0.91 -0.58
C GLY A 88 4.67 1.08 -1.92
N ALA A 89 4.42 2.32 -2.33
CA ALA A 89 3.75 2.61 -3.60
C ALA A 89 4.57 2.11 -4.82
N LEU A 90 5.90 2.23 -4.80
CA LEU A 90 6.75 1.69 -5.87
C LEU A 90 6.71 0.15 -5.93
N LEU A 91 6.70 -0.52 -4.78
CA LEU A 91 6.50 -1.97 -4.71
C LEU A 91 5.14 -2.34 -5.33
N ALA A 92 4.08 -1.59 -5.02
CA ALA A 92 2.76 -1.84 -5.58
C ALA A 92 2.76 -1.75 -7.11
N VAL A 93 3.40 -0.72 -7.68
CA VAL A 93 3.57 -0.58 -9.14
C VAL A 93 4.37 -1.76 -9.71
N LEU A 94 5.48 -2.15 -9.07
CA LEU A 94 6.31 -3.27 -9.51
C LEU A 94 5.51 -4.58 -9.55
N LEU A 95 4.77 -4.89 -8.48
CA LEU A 95 3.94 -6.10 -8.40
C LEU A 95 2.78 -6.05 -9.40
N PHE A 96 2.23 -4.86 -9.65
CA PHE A 96 1.18 -4.66 -10.62
C PHE A 96 1.64 -5.06 -12.03
N VAL A 97 2.74 -4.47 -12.51
CA VAL A 97 3.27 -4.75 -13.85
C VAL A 97 3.84 -6.17 -13.99
N ALA A 98 4.30 -6.77 -12.88
CA ALA A 98 4.81 -8.14 -12.85
C ALA A 98 3.72 -9.19 -13.07
N GLY A 99 2.44 -8.88 -12.80
CA GLY A 99 1.38 -9.87 -13.00
C GLY A 99 -0.04 -9.49 -12.58
N LEU A 100 -0.24 -8.54 -11.66
CA LEU A 100 -1.60 -8.22 -11.20
C LEU A 100 -2.45 -7.56 -12.28
N ASP A 101 -1.82 -6.83 -13.21
CA ASP A 101 -2.44 -6.23 -14.40
C ASP A 101 -3.12 -7.25 -15.34
N ARG A 102 -2.78 -8.53 -15.21
CA ARG A 102 -3.31 -9.65 -16.01
C ARG A 102 -4.52 -10.32 -15.35
N MET A 103 -4.86 -9.94 -14.12
CA MET A 103 -6.05 -10.47 -13.46
C MET A 103 -7.31 -9.97 -14.15
N GLY A 104 -8.30 -10.85 -14.32
CA GLY A 104 -9.64 -10.41 -14.71
C GLY A 104 -10.24 -9.50 -13.64
N LEU A 105 -11.05 -8.53 -14.06
CA LEU A 105 -11.62 -7.52 -13.16
C LEU A 105 -12.29 -8.10 -11.89
N PRO A 106 -13.11 -9.18 -11.94
CA PRO A 106 -13.70 -9.74 -10.72
C PRO A 106 -12.64 -10.27 -9.74
N LEU A 107 -11.60 -10.94 -10.25
CA LEU A 107 -10.52 -11.47 -9.43
C LEU A 107 -9.68 -10.34 -8.83
N TYR A 108 -9.43 -9.28 -9.61
CA TYR A 108 -8.70 -8.11 -9.12
C TYR A 108 -9.47 -7.37 -8.01
N ILE A 109 -10.79 -7.22 -8.14
CA ILE A 109 -11.64 -6.65 -7.07
C ILE A 109 -11.60 -7.51 -5.81
N LEU A 110 -11.72 -8.84 -5.94
CA LEU A 110 -11.60 -9.74 -4.79
C LEU A 110 -10.22 -9.67 -4.14
N PHE A 111 -9.17 -9.55 -4.94
CA PHE A 111 -7.81 -9.33 -4.47
C PHE A 111 -7.71 -8.04 -3.66
N LEU A 112 -8.20 -6.90 -4.19
CA LEU A 112 -8.20 -5.61 -3.48
C LEU A 112 -8.97 -5.67 -2.15
N LEU A 113 -10.15 -6.29 -2.14
CA LEU A 113 -10.94 -6.46 -0.91
C LEU A 113 -10.21 -7.33 0.12
N GLY A 114 -9.60 -8.43 -0.35
CA GLY A 114 -8.81 -9.33 0.48
C GLY A 114 -7.58 -8.66 1.08
N THR A 115 -6.81 -7.93 0.28
CA THR A 115 -5.63 -7.20 0.74
C THR A 115 -5.99 -6.02 1.62
N SER A 116 -7.13 -5.36 1.39
CA SER A 116 -7.64 -4.30 2.29
C SER A 116 -7.98 -4.87 3.67
N GLY A 117 -8.72 -5.99 3.73
CA GLY A 117 -9.05 -6.65 5.00
C GLY A 117 -7.80 -7.16 5.73
N LEU A 118 -6.85 -7.74 4.99
CA LEU A 118 -5.58 -8.19 5.52
C LEU A 118 -4.74 -7.00 6.04
N GLY A 119 -4.71 -5.89 5.31
CA GLY A 119 -4.05 -4.64 5.68
C GLY A 119 -4.60 -4.06 6.98
N ILE A 120 -5.93 -3.95 7.11
CA ILE A 120 -6.58 -3.45 8.35
C ILE A 120 -6.16 -4.29 9.56
N TRP A 121 -6.17 -5.62 9.42
CA TRP A 121 -5.72 -6.52 10.48
C TRP A 121 -4.23 -6.33 10.79
N ALA A 122 -3.38 -6.31 9.75
CA ALA A 122 -1.93 -6.19 9.88
C ALA A 122 -1.52 -4.86 10.52
N SER A 123 -2.04 -3.74 10.04
CA SER A 123 -1.81 -2.40 10.57
C SER A 123 -2.27 -2.31 12.02
N SER A 124 -3.46 -2.82 12.36
CA SER A 124 -3.97 -2.82 13.75
C SER A 124 -3.08 -3.61 14.72
N ALA A 125 -2.46 -4.70 14.25
CA ALA A 125 -1.52 -5.49 15.03
C ALA A 125 -0.13 -4.84 15.10
N ALA A 126 0.33 -4.22 14.01
CA ALA A 126 1.60 -3.52 13.93
C ALA A 126 1.62 -2.23 14.78
N GLU A 127 0.54 -1.46 14.85
CA GLU A 127 0.44 -0.31 15.77
C GLU A 127 0.64 -0.72 17.23
N ARG A 128 0.03 -1.86 17.63
CA ARG A 128 0.23 -2.42 18.98
C ARG A 128 1.67 -2.90 19.18
N TYR A 129 2.32 -3.38 18.13
CA TYR A 129 3.71 -3.79 18.16
C TYR A 129 4.64 -2.61 18.39
N PHE A 130 4.48 -1.55 17.57
CA PHE A 130 5.37 -0.40 17.58
C PHE A 130 5.10 0.55 18.75
N GLY A 131 3.92 0.45 19.38
CA GLY A 131 3.54 1.29 20.52
C GLY A 131 3.24 2.74 20.14
N HIS A 132 3.20 3.03 18.83
CA HIS A 132 2.87 4.32 18.26
C HIS A 132 1.70 4.15 17.31
N HIS A 133 0.70 5.01 17.45
CA HIS A 133 -0.31 5.21 16.41
C HIS A 133 0.36 5.89 15.22
N ASP A 134 -0.01 5.47 14.00
CA ASP A 134 0.51 6.04 12.76
C ASP A 134 2.04 5.94 12.61
N ASP A 135 2.55 4.70 12.76
CA ASP A 135 3.99 4.43 12.57
C ASP A 135 4.30 4.35 11.07
N GLY A 136 5.13 5.28 10.56
CA GLY A 136 5.46 5.37 9.15
C GLY A 136 6.19 4.17 8.53
N ARG A 137 6.47 3.10 9.29
CA ARG A 137 6.92 1.80 8.74
C ARG A 137 5.77 0.93 8.26
N ILE A 138 4.54 1.21 8.68
CA ILE A 138 3.33 0.59 8.16
C ILE A 138 3.06 1.24 6.80
N VAL A 139 3.14 0.45 5.73
CA VAL A 139 3.05 0.94 4.32
C VAL A 139 2.11 0.07 3.48
N ILE A 140 1.36 -0.83 4.11
CA ILE A 140 0.43 -1.74 3.43
C ILE A 140 -0.80 -1.01 2.91
N ASP A 141 -1.22 0.01 3.63
CA ASP A 141 -2.18 1.04 3.23
C ASP A 141 -1.77 1.69 1.90
N GLU A 142 -0.52 2.12 1.78
CA GLU A 142 -0.03 2.80 0.57
C GLU A 142 0.11 1.83 -0.60
N VAL A 143 0.46 0.57 -0.33
CA VAL A 143 0.49 -0.49 -1.33
C VAL A 143 -0.91 -0.74 -1.90
N VAL A 144 -1.90 -0.90 -1.03
CA VAL A 144 -3.28 -1.20 -1.45
C VAL A 144 -3.93 0.01 -2.09
N GLY A 145 -3.74 1.22 -1.55
CA GLY A 145 -4.19 2.48 -2.15
C GLY A 145 -3.66 2.68 -3.57
N GLN A 146 -2.37 2.38 -3.79
CA GLN A 146 -1.77 2.42 -5.12
C GLN A 146 -2.36 1.37 -6.08
N TRP A 147 -2.68 0.16 -5.62
CA TRP A 147 -3.36 -0.83 -6.46
C TRP A 147 -4.80 -0.44 -6.82
N ILE A 148 -5.50 0.28 -5.92
CA ILE A 148 -6.81 0.86 -6.25
C ILE A 148 -6.64 1.94 -7.32
N ALA A 149 -5.64 2.82 -7.20
CA ALA A 149 -5.37 3.85 -8.21
C ALA A 149 -5.11 3.27 -9.61
N LEU A 150 -4.56 2.05 -9.68
CA LEU A 150 -4.26 1.32 -10.91
C LEU A 150 -5.45 0.51 -11.47
N LEU A 151 -6.56 0.39 -10.74
CA LEU A 151 -7.75 -0.36 -11.16
C LEU A 151 -8.25 -0.03 -12.58
N PRO A 152 -8.28 1.24 -13.05
CA PRO A 152 -8.74 1.54 -14.41
C PRO A 152 -7.90 0.88 -15.50
N LEU A 153 -6.60 0.65 -15.26
CA LEU A 153 -5.72 -0.02 -16.23
C LEU A 153 -6.11 -1.49 -16.40
N VAL A 154 -6.57 -2.16 -15.34
CA VAL A 154 -7.09 -3.53 -15.41
C VAL A 154 -8.35 -3.58 -16.29
N VAL A 155 -9.19 -2.55 -16.24
CA VAL A 155 -10.38 -2.45 -17.10
C VAL A 155 -9.97 -2.29 -18.56
N VAL A 156 -9.04 -1.38 -18.86
CA VAL A 156 -8.60 -1.13 -20.25
C VAL A 156 -7.84 -2.33 -20.83
N HIS A 157 -6.93 -2.93 -20.06
CA HIS A 157 -6.09 -4.04 -20.50
C HIS A 157 -6.83 -5.40 -20.50
N GLY A 158 -7.78 -5.58 -19.59
CA GLY A 158 -8.58 -6.80 -19.46
C GLY A 158 -9.68 -6.96 -20.50
N LEU A 159 -10.00 -5.91 -21.26
CA LEU A 159 -10.91 -6.03 -22.40
C LEU A 159 -10.14 -6.64 -23.59
N PRO A 160 -10.58 -7.78 -24.14
CA PRO A 160 -9.95 -8.40 -25.30
C PRO A 160 -10.33 -7.63 -26.58
N LEU A 161 -9.93 -6.37 -26.67
CA LEU A 161 -10.20 -5.48 -27.80
C LEU A 161 -9.23 -5.72 -28.96
N GLY A 162 -8.89 -6.99 -29.20
CA GLY A 162 -8.05 -7.37 -30.32
C GLY A 162 -6.56 -7.18 -30.08
N THR A 163 -6.01 -7.74 -28.99
CA THR A 163 -4.60 -8.12 -29.02
C THR A 163 -4.43 -9.30 -29.98
N VAL A 164 -4.38 -9.02 -31.28
CA VAL A 164 -3.86 -9.96 -32.27
C VAL A 164 -2.38 -10.12 -31.97
N ARG A 165 -2.04 -11.16 -31.20
CA ARG A 165 -0.65 -11.59 -31.08
C ARG A 165 -0.23 -12.18 -32.42
N VAL A 166 0.59 -11.45 -33.18
CA VAL A 166 1.36 -12.03 -34.27
C VAL A 166 2.55 -12.75 -33.64
N PRO A 167 2.60 -14.10 -33.61
CA PRO A 167 3.54 -14.83 -32.75
C PRO A 167 5.00 -14.75 -33.19
N ALA A 168 5.30 -14.13 -34.34
CA ALA A 168 6.60 -14.21 -35.01
C ALA A 168 7.36 -12.89 -35.13
N LEU A 169 6.74 -11.74 -34.84
CA LEU A 169 7.37 -10.42 -34.99
C LEU A 169 6.85 -9.51 -33.88
N GLY A 170 7.68 -9.24 -32.88
CA GLY A 170 7.30 -8.28 -31.85
C GLY A 170 7.03 -6.91 -32.47
N THR A 171 5.98 -6.24 -31.98
CA THR A 171 5.84 -4.78 -31.84
C THR A 171 4.48 -4.57 -31.17
N LEU A 172 4.48 -4.20 -29.89
CA LEU A 172 3.48 -3.22 -29.48
C LEU A 172 3.84 -1.96 -30.28
N ASP A 173 2.89 -1.34 -30.97
CA ASP A 173 3.11 0.01 -31.48
C ASP A 173 3.65 0.84 -30.31
N SER A 174 4.76 1.54 -30.49
CA SER A 174 5.42 2.33 -29.44
C SER A 174 4.43 3.26 -28.72
N PHE A 175 3.40 3.70 -29.44
CA PHE A 175 2.24 4.42 -28.94
C PHE A 175 1.55 3.72 -27.75
N GLU A 176 1.23 2.42 -27.81
CA GLU A 176 0.52 1.70 -26.74
C GLU A 176 1.35 1.57 -25.46
N ILE A 177 2.66 1.35 -25.61
CA ILE A 177 3.59 1.27 -24.48
C ILE A 177 3.64 2.63 -23.77
N ASP A 178 3.73 3.72 -24.54
CA ASP A 178 3.82 5.08 -24.00
C ASP A 178 2.56 5.47 -23.20
N PHE A 179 1.36 5.10 -23.67
CA PHE A 179 0.12 5.37 -22.93
C PHE A 179 -0.01 4.54 -21.67
N PHE A 180 0.33 3.25 -21.71
CA PHE A 180 0.28 2.40 -20.51
C PHE A 180 1.15 2.96 -19.40
N TRP A 181 2.42 3.25 -19.70
CA TRP A 181 3.34 3.82 -18.71
C TRP A 181 2.92 5.23 -18.30
N GLY A 182 2.37 6.03 -19.22
CA GLY A 182 1.78 7.33 -18.90
C GLY A 182 0.64 7.22 -17.88
N LEU A 183 -0.25 6.22 -18.02
CA LEU A 183 -1.32 5.95 -17.06
C LEU A 183 -0.79 5.42 -15.72
N VAL A 184 0.24 4.55 -15.73
CA VAL A 184 0.90 4.06 -14.50
C VAL A 184 1.52 5.22 -13.72
N VAL A 185 2.26 6.11 -14.40
CA VAL A 185 2.85 7.30 -13.79
C VAL A 185 1.76 8.25 -13.29
N THR A 186 0.69 8.43 -14.07
CA THR A 186 -0.46 9.26 -13.66
C THR A 186 -1.10 8.69 -12.40
N ALA A 187 -1.31 7.37 -12.31
CA ALA A 187 -1.85 6.72 -11.13
C ALA A 187 -0.95 6.90 -9.91
N PHE A 188 0.36 6.70 -10.07
CA PHE A 188 1.33 6.92 -8.99
C PHE A 188 1.33 8.35 -8.48
N VAL A 189 1.43 9.33 -9.38
CA VAL A 189 1.47 10.75 -9.02
C VAL A 189 0.14 11.21 -8.42
N ALA A 190 -0.99 10.80 -9.00
CA ALA A 190 -2.32 11.16 -8.50
C ALA A 190 -2.55 10.57 -7.11
N PHE A 191 -2.22 9.30 -6.90
CA PHE A 191 -2.33 8.66 -5.58
C PHE A 191 -1.52 9.41 -4.53
N ARG A 192 -0.22 9.63 -4.77
CA ARG A 192 0.64 10.38 -3.84
C ARG A 192 0.14 11.80 -3.60
N TRP A 193 -0.41 12.45 -4.62
CA TRP A 193 -0.97 13.79 -4.46
C TRP A 193 -2.16 13.80 -3.49
N PHE A 194 -3.06 12.82 -3.57
CA PHE A 194 -4.23 12.69 -2.69
C PHE A 194 -3.87 12.23 -1.28
N ASP A 195 -2.98 11.25 -1.17
CA ASP A 195 -2.46 10.74 0.11
C ASP A 195 -1.71 11.86 0.87
N ILE A 196 -0.79 12.59 0.23
CA ILE A 196 -0.02 13.64 0.92
C ILE A 196 -0.90 14.86 1.29
N ARG A 197 -1.86 15.26 0.45
CA ARG A 197 -2.70 16.45 0.71
C ARG A 197 -3.91 16.16 1.59
N LYS A 198 -4.36 14.91 1.69
CA LYS A 198 -5.57 14.46 2.39
C LYS A 198 -6.77 15.41 2.26
N PRO A 199 -7.25 15.74 1.05
CA PRO A 199 -8.34 16.69 0.89
C PRO A 199 -9.69 16.12 1.36
N GLY A 200 -10.41 16.88 2.19
CA GLY A 200 -11.83 16.65 2.48
C GLY A 200 -12.18 15.24 2.99
N LEU A 201 -12.79 14.42 2.14
CA LEU A 201 -13.29 13.09 2.47
C LEU A 201 -12.20 12.12 2.95
N VAL A 202 -10.95 12.31 2.53
CA VAL A 202 -9.79 11.51 2.99
C VAL A 202 -9.59 11.70 4.50
N LYS A 203 -9.53 12.96 4.94
CA LYS A 203 -9.38 13.32 6.35
C LYS A 203 -10.58 12.92 7.19
N TRP A 204 -11.79 13.01 6.64
CA TRP A 204 -13.00 12.52 7.31
C TRP A 204 -12.96 11.01 7.56
N ALA A 205 -12.43 10.23 6.61
CA ALA A 205 -12.32 8.77 6.75
C ALA A 205 -11.33 8.39 7.86
N GLU A 206 -10.18 9.08 7.92
CA GLU A 206 -9.18 8.95 8.99
C GLU A 206 -9.79 9.22 10.37
N GLU A 207 -10.54 10.31 10.52
CA GLU A 207 -11.15 10.72 11.80
C GLU A 207 -12.30 9.80 12.26
N ARG A 208 -12.88 8.99 11.35
CA ARG A 208 -14.08 8.18 11.63
C ARG A 208 -13.78 6.80 12.18
N PHE A 209 -12.60 6.25 11.90
CA PHE A 209 -12.22 4.88 12.24
C PHE A 209 -11.00 4.85 13.17
N GLU A 210 -11.00 3.93 14.12
CA GLU A 210 -9.88 3.79 15.07
C GLU A 210 -8.87 2.75 14.58
N ARG A 211 -7.58 2.99 14.91
CA ARG A 211 -6.47 2.03 14.72
C ARG A 211 -6.23 1.70 13.25
N GLY A 212 -5.80 0.48 12.92
CA GLY A 212 -5.50 0.05 11.56
C GLY A 212 -6.65 0.17 10.54
N ALA A 213 -7.90 0.35 10.97
CA ALA A 213 -8.99 0.70 10.05
C ALA A 213 -8.92 2.18 9.61
N GLY A 214 -8.54 3.09 10.51
CA GLY A 214 -8.27 4.49 10.20
C GLY A 214 -7.08 4.65 9.28
N VAL A 215 -5.97 3.95 9.59
CA VAL A 215 -4.71 3.94 8.81
C VAL A 215 -4.93 3.47 7.37
N MET A 216 -5.83 2.51 7.15
CA MET A 216 -6.13 2.06 5.78
C MET A 216 -7.14 2.98 5.09
N ALA A 217 -8.07 3.59 5.82
CA ALA A 217 -9.25 4.21 5.22
C ALA A 217 -8.93 5.45 4.38
N ASP A 218 -8.00 6.29 4.83
CA ASP A 218 -7.56 7.48 4.09
C ASP A 218 -6.88 7.10 2.77
N ASP A 219 -5.98 6.11 2.77
CA ASP A 219 -5.29 5.61 1.57
C ASP A 219 -6.21 4.88 0.59
N LEU A 220 -7.18 4.13 1.09
CA LEU A 220 -8.21 3.51 0.24
C LEU A 220 -9.05 4.58 -0.47
N VAL A 221 -9.40 5.67 0.22
CA VAL A 221 -10.15 6.79 -0.36
C VAL A 221 -9.27 7.61 -1.33
N ALA A 222 -8.01 7.86 -0.97
CA ALA A 222 -7.05 8.51 -1.85
C ALA A 222 -6.83 7.71 -3.14
N GLY A 223 -6.69 6.38 -3.02
CA GLY A 223 -6.61 5.45 -4.14
C GLY A 223 -7.85 5.50 -5.04
N ALA A 224 -9.05 5.58 -4.45
CA ALA A 224 -10.29 5.71 -5.22
C ALA A 224 -10.36 7.04 -6.00
N PHE A 225 -9.95 8.16 -5.39
CA PHE A 225 -9.87 9.44 -6.11
C PHE A 225 -8.83 9.42 -7.24
N ALA A 226 -7.67 8.82 -6.98
CA ALA A 226 -6.65 8.63 -8.02
C ALA A 226 -7.17 7.76 -9.16
N ALA A 227 -7.91 6.68 -8.86
CA ALA A 227 -8.55 5.84 -9.87
C ALA A 227 -9.53 6.63 -10.74
N LEU A 228 -10.31 7.56 -10.16
CA LEU A 228 -11.20 8.44 -10.95
C LEU A 228 -10.42 9.37 -11.88
N VAL A 229 -9.28 9.92 -11.44
CA VAL A 229 -8.40 10.74 -12.28
C VAL A 229 -7.84 9.93 -13.44
N VAL A 230 -7.42 8.68 -13.20
CA VAL A 230 -6.86 7.78 -14.20
C VAL A 230 -7.95 7.23 -15.14
N MET A 231 -9.20 7.13 -14.68
CA MET A 231 -10.33 6.62 -15.45
C MET A 231 -10.62 7.47 -16.69
N ALA A 232 -10.55 8.80 -16.57
CA ALA A 232 -10.84 9.70 -17.68
C ALA A 232 -9.94 9.49 -18.92
N PRO A 233 -8.60 9.54 -18.81
CA PRO A 233 -7.72 9.24 -19.94
C PRO A 233 -7.82 7.77 -20.38
N SER A 234 -8.00 6.83 -19.45
CA SER A 234 -8.23 5.41 -19.74
C SER A 234 -9.45 5.20 -20.65
N TYR A 235 -10.56 5.88 -20.35
CA TYR A 235 -11.79 5.81 -21.14
C TYR A 235 -11.62 6.47 -22.52
N LEU A 236 -10.91 7.59 -22.62
CA LEU A 236 -10.62 8.23 -23.90
C LEU A 236 -9.83 7.29 -24.82
N ILE A 237 -8.79 6.65 -24.29
CA ILE A 237 -7.99 5.66 -25.03
C ILE A 237 -8.88 4.51 -25.48
N LEU A 238 -9.66 3.94 -24.56
CA LEU A 238 -10.61 2.87 -24.86
C LEU A 238 -11.60 3.26 -25.97
N ALA A 239 -12.18 4.46 -25.91
CA ALA A 239 -13.11 4.95 -26.91
C ALA A 239 -12.46 5.16 -28.28
N THR A 240 -11.22 5.63 -28.33
CA THR A 240 -10.47 5.74 -29.59
C THR A 240 -10.19 4.37 -30.20
N ARG A 241 -9.80 3.38 -29.38
CA ARG A 241 -9.57 2.00 -29.82
C ARG A 241 -10.83 1.36 -30.42
N LEU A 242 -11.94 1.47 -29.70
CA LEU A 242 -13.23 0.97 -30.17
C LEU A 242 -13.66 1.60 -31.49
N ARG A 243 -13.43 2.91 -31.65
CA ARG A 243 -13.74 3.63 -32.89
C ARG A 243 -12.93 3.10 -34.07
N GLU A 244 -11.62 2.90 -33.90
CA GLU A 244 -10.77 2.39 -34.98
C GLU A 244 -11.14 0.94 -35.34
N MET A 245 -11.37 0.06 -34.35
CA MET A 245 -11.83 -1.31 -34.63
C MET A 245 -13.12 -1.37 -35.43
N VAL A 246 -14.10 -0.50 -35.12
CA VAL A 246 -15.36 -0.43 -35.86
C VAL A 246 -15.14 0.05 -37.29
N LYS A 247 -14.29 1.07 -37.50
CA LYS A 247 -13.94 1.54 -38.85
C LYS A 247 -13.27 0.44 -39.67
N ASP A 248 -12.29 -0.25 -39.10
CA ASP A 248 -11.58 -1.34 -39.78
C ASP A 248 -12.55 -2.46 -40.16
N SER A 249 -13.47 -2.82 -39.26
CA SER A 249 -14.51 -3.81 -39.54
C SER A 249 -15.46 -3.37 -40.67
N MET A 250 -15.85 -2.09 -40.69
CA MET A 250 -16.70 -1.53 -41.76
C MET A 250 -15.99 -1.50 -43.11
N LEU A 251 -14.69 -1.17 -43.15
CA LEU A 251 -13.88 -1.19 -44.37
C LEU A 251 -13.79 -2.62 -44.93
N VAL A 252 -13.46 -3.61 -44.10
CA VAL A 252 -13.41 -5.03 -44.50
C VAL A 252 -14.76 -5.51 -45.04
N MET A 253 -15.87 -5.13 -44.39
CA MET A 253 -17.21 -5.47 -44.88
C MET A 253 -17.52 -4.81 -46.23
N SER A 254 -17.08 -3.57 -46.44
CA SER A 254 -17.28 -2.86 -47.71
C SER A 254 -16.46 -3.48 -48.85
N ASP A 255 -15.22 -3.90 -48.57
CA ASP A 255 -14.36 -4.60 -49.52
C ASP A 255 -14.96 -5.96 -49.89
N TRP A 256 -15.47 -6.71 -48.91
CA TRP A 256 -16.17 -7.97 -49.15
C TRP A 256 -17.45 -7.80 -49.96
N ALA A 257 -18.24 -6.76 -49.69
CA ALA A 257 -19.44 -6.44 -50.46
C ALA A 257 -19.10 -6.09 -51.92
N ALA A 258 -18.04 -5.30 -52.15
CA ALA A 258 -17.55 -4.98 -53.48
C ALA A 258 -17.04 -6.22 -54.23
N LEU A 259 -16.32 -7.12 -53.54
CA LEU A 259 -15.81 -8.36 -54.13
C LEU A 259 -16.94 -9.33 -54.47
N SER A 260 -17.92 -9.52 -53.58
CA SER A 260 -19.05 -10.45 -53.78
C SER A 260 -20.06 -9.98 -54.84
N GLY A 261 -20.23 -8.67 -55.03
CA GLY A 261 -21.08 -8.11 -56.09
C GLY A 261 -20.62 -8.47 -57.51
N ASN A 262 -19.33 -8.74 -57.71
CA ASN A 262 -18.77 -9.15 -59.01
C ASN A 262 -18.96 -10.65 -59.33
N TRP A 263 -19.41 -11.49 -58.39
CA TRP A 263 -19.63 -12.92 -58.66
C TRP A 263 -21.04 -13.25 -59.17
N PHE A 264 -21.97 -12.29 -59.10
CA PHE A 264 -23.37 -12.46 -59.53
C PHE A 264 -23.75 -11.62 -60.77
N ALA A 265 -22.78 -10.98 -61.42
CA ALA A 265 -22.94 -10.24 -62.68
C ALA A 265 -22.30 -11.03 -63.84
#